data_AF-A0A914PIQ7-F1
#
_entry.id   AF-A0A914PIQ7-F1
#
_cell.length_a   1.000
_cell.length_b   1.000
_cell.length_c   1.000
_cell.angle_alpha   90.00
_cell.angle_beta   90.00
_cell.angle_gamma   90.00
#
_symmetry.space_group_name_H-M   'P 1'
#
loop_
_entity.id
_entity.type
_entity.pdbx_description
1 polymer ?
#
loop_
_entity_poly.entity_id
_entity_poly.type
_entity_poly.pdbx_seq_one_letter_code
_entity_poly.pdbx_strand_id
1 'polypeptide(L)'
;MEPMLKLIEDLESTKYSMGPNSTSVWLREFNNYRQYFAEDDENFYQTFKSFLKISFNKQWNSFIKWEDNPNRPGKQFVNKFYFTTAFKIPDWNARTELLLEWRNITSRYPEFQALVFDENNFFSDQMLELKSTTLSSLGTAIIAMIIVYKRISDALGAIGWPVVQAGFSTLLGIIVMILVPSNAVRMFARTNVLVVATGLFHGVFLLPIIIRSFASDFIGIPSKTEKGLKTT
;
A
#
# COMPACT_ATOMS: atom_id res chain seq x y z
N MET A 1 -12.73 -23.35 -23.80
CA MET A 1 -12.06 -22.07 -24.15
C MET A 1 -12.94 -20.87 -23.89
N GLU A 2 -14.25 -20.94 -24.10
CA GLU A 2 -15.18 -19.83 -23.83
C GLU A 2 -15.04 -19.20 -22.43
N PRO A 3 -14.86 -19.94 -21.32
CA PRO A 3 -14.74 -19.31 -20.00
C PRO A 3 -13.48 -18.45 -19.86
N MET A 4 -12.39 -18.82 -20.53
CA MET A 4 -11.15 -18.05 -20.55
C MET A 4 -11.28 -16.77 -21.38
N LEU A 5 -11.99 -16.82 -22.51
CA LEU A 5 -12.29 -15.63 -23.30
C LEU A 5 -13.19 -14.66 -22.53
N LYS A 6 -14.16 -15.18 -21.77
CA LYS A 6 -15.02 -14.38 -20.90
C LYS A 6 -14.24 -13.72 -19.75
N LEU A 7 -13.30 -14.43 -19.13
CA LEU A 7 -12.39 -13.83 -18.14
C LEU A 7 -11.60 -12.66 -18.75
N ILE A 8 -11.07 -12.83 -19.97
CA ILE A 8 -10.32 -11.78 -20.66
C ILE A 8 -11.21 -10.58 -20.97
N GLU A 9 -12.44 -10.81 -21.44
CA GLU A 9 -13.42 -9.76 -21.72
C GLU A 9 -13.84 -9.00 -20.45
N ASP A 10 -14.04 -9.71 -19.33
CA ASP A 10 -14.32 -9.10 -18.03
C ASP A 10 -13.16 -8.16 -17.60
N LEU A 11 -11.90 -8.56 -17.81
CA LEU A 11 -10.73 -7.71 -17.49
C LEU A 11 -10.62 -6.49 -18.42
N GLU A 12 -10.93 -6.67 -19.70
CA GLU A 12 -10.89 -5.61 -20.73
C GLU A 12 -12.01 -4.57 -20.59
N SER A 13 -13.13 -4.96 -19.99
CA SER A 13 -14.29 -4.07 -19.78
C SER A 13 -14.18 -3.21 -18.51
N THR A 14 -13.10 -3.35 -17.74
CA THR A 14 -12.86 -2.54 -16.54
C THR A 14 -12.63 -1.06 -16.87
N LYS A 15 -13.01 -0.17 -15.95
CA LYS A 15 -13.07 1.29 -16.15
C LYS A 15 -11.77 1.92 -16.67
N TYR A 16 -10.62 1.41 -16.22
CA TYR A 16 -9.31 1.95 -16.59
C TYR A 16 -8.62 1.13 -17.70
N SER A 17 -9.24 0.06 -18.21
CA SER A 17 -8.66 -0.72 -19.29
C SER A 17 -8.73 0.02 -20.63
N MET A 18 -7.76 -0.24 -21.51
CA MET A 18 -7.75 0.28 -22.89
C MET A 18 -8.54 -0.59 -23.87
N GLY A 19 -9.22 -1.63 -23.36
CA GLY A 19 -10.11 -2.48 -24.13
C GLY A 19 -9.40 -3.56 -24.96
N PRO A 20 -10.16 -4.29 -25.81
CA PRO A 20 -9.69 -5.51 -26.45
C PRO A 20 -8.49 -5.35 -27.38
N ASN A 21 -8.35 -4.18 -28.02
CA ASN A 21 -7.25 -3.88 -28.93
C ASN A 21 -5.90 -3.74 -28.23
N SER A 22 -5.91 -3.54 -26.92
CA SER A 22 -4.69 -3.42 -26.10
C SER A 22 -4.21 -4.74 -25.50
N THR A 23 -5.02 -5.79 -25.63
CA THR A 23 -4.73 -7.10 -25.04
C THR A 23 -3.97 -7.98 -26.02
N SER A 24 -2.76 -8.38 -25.62
CA SER A 24 -1.96 -9.35 -26.34
C SER A 24 -2.20 -10.74 -25.76
N VAL A 25 -3.00 -11.55 -26.45
CA VAL A 25 -3.31 -12.94 -26.07
C VAL A 25 -3.34 -13.88 -27.28
N TRP A 26 -2.57 -14.97 -27.18
CA TRP A 26 -2.45 -15.99 -28.25
C TRP A 26 -3.79 -16.66 -28.59
N LEU A 27 -4.72 -16.73 -27.63
CA LEU A 27 -5.95 -17.50 -27.76
C LEU A 27 -6.85 -16.98 -28.88
N ARG A 28 -6.92 -15.65 -29.08
CA ARG A 28 -7.74 -15.04 -30.14
C ARG A 28 -7.18 -15.37 -31.52
N GLU A 29 -5.87 -15.18 -31.70
CA GLU A 29 -5.16 -15.49 -32.95
C GLU A 29 -5.22 -16.98 -33.27
N PHE A 30 -5.05 -17.83 -32.25
CA PHE A 30 -5.14 -19.27 -32.43
C PHE A 30 -6.55 -19.72 -32.80
N ASN A 31 -7.59 -19.10 -32.22
CA ASN A 31 -8.97 -19.42 -32.59
C ASN A 31 -9.26 -19.08 -34.06
N ASN A 32 -8.73 -17.94 -34.54
CA ASN A 32 -8.81 -17.56 -35.94
C ASN A 32 -7.98 -18.47 -36.87
N TYR A 33 -6.88 -19.05 -36.37
CA TYR A 33 -6.09 -20.01 -37.15
C TYR A 33 -6.79 -21.37 -37.24
N ARG A 34 -7.29 -21.88 -36.12
CA ARG A 34 -7.91 -23.21 -36.07
C ARG A 34 -9.22 -23.32 -36.84
N GLN A 35 -9.92 -22.20 -37.11
CA GLN A 35 -11.17 -22.21 -37.87
C GLN A 35 -11.01 -22.78 -39.30
N TYR A 36 -9.80 -22.77 -39.85
CA TYR A 36 -9.47 -23.32 -41.16
C TYR A 36 -9.16 -24.83 -41.14
N PHE A 37 -9.06 -25.43 -39.96
CA PHE A 37 -8.78 -26.84 -39.78
C PHE A 37 -10.04 -27.53 -39.24
N ALA A 38 -10.55 -28.51 -39.97
CA ALA A 38 -11.64 -29.37 -39.51
C ALA A 38 -11.09 -30.36 -38.48
N GLU A 39 -10.85 -29.90 -37.25
CA GLU A 39 -10.26 -30.76 -36.21
C GLU A 39 -11.08 -30.86 -34.93
N ASP A 40 -11.27 -32.12 -34.56
CA ASP A 40 -11.70 -32.65 -33.28
C ASP A 40 -10.78 -32.18 -32.15
N ASP A 41 -11.31 -31.93 -30.95
CA ASP A 41 -10.56 -31.35 -29.82
C ASP A 41 -9.34 -32.21 -29.38
N GLU A 42 -9.26 -33.47 -29.82
CA GLU A 42 -8.13 -34.37 -29.57
C GLU A 42 -6.79 -33.89 -30.14
N ASN A 43 -6.80 -33.11 -31.23
CA ASN A 43 -5.59 -32.61 -31.90
C ASN A 43 -5.24 -31.16 -31.54
N PHE A 44 -5.98 -30.54 -30.61
CA PHE A 44 -5.80 -29.14 -30.20
C PHE A 44 -4.33 -28.73 -30.01
N TYR A 45 -3.58 -29.47 -29.19
CA TYR A 45 -2.18 -29.13 -28.89
C TYR A 45 -1.23 -29.38 -30.05
N GLN A 46 -1.55 -30.30 -30.97
CA GLN A 46 -0.74 -30.51 -32.17
C GLN A 46 -0.90 -29.34 -33.14
N THR A 47 -2.14 -28.94 -33.39
CA THR A 47 -2.45 -27.76 -34.22
C THR A 47 -1.95 -26.48 -33.58
N PHE A 48 -1.96 -26.39 -32.25
CA PHE A 48 -1.34 -25.27 -31.55
C PHE A 48 0.18 -25.23 -31.71
N LYS A 49 0.86 -26.39 -31.66
CA LYS A 49 2.30 -26.44 -31.97
C LYS A 49 2.59 -26.04 -33.42
N SER A 50 1.73 -26.39 -34.38
CA SER A 50 1.85 -25.95 -35.77
C SER A 50 1.67 -24.44 -35.90
N PHE A 51 0.68 -23.86 -35.20
CA PHE A 51 0.48 -22.41 -35.11
C PHE A 51 1.73 -21.68 -34.60
N LEU A 52 2.36 -22.19 -33.53
CA LEU A 52 3.56 -21.59 -32.93
C LEU A 52 4.83 -21.71 -33.79
N LYS A 53 4.85 -22.57 -34.81
CA LYS A 53 5.96 -22.69 -35.76
C LYS A 53 5.93 -21.62 -36.86
N ILE A 54 4.79 -20.99 -37.09
CA ILE A 54 4.65 -19.90 -38.06
C ILE A 54 5.49 -18.71 -37.58
N SER A 55 6.29 -18.11 -38.47
CA SER A 55 7.23 -17.03 -38.14
C SER A 55 6.58 -15.89 -37.36
N PHE A 56 5.37 -15.48 -37.75
CA PHE A 56 4.60 -14.39 -37.14
C PHE A 56 4.05 -14.71 -35.75
N ASN A 57 3.91 -15.99 -35.39
CA ASN A 57 3.32 -16.43 -34.12
C ASN A 57 4.37 -16.97 -33.15
N LYS A 58 5.63 -17.07 -33.60
CA LYS A 58 6.73 -17.67 -32.83
C LYS A 58 6.96 -16.96 -31.49
N GLN A 59 6.64 -15.68 -31.39
CA GLN A 59 6.74 -14.90 -30.14
C GLN A 59 5.95 -15.52 -28.98
N TRP A 60 4.83 -16.20 -29.26
CA TRP A 60 3.96 -16.79 -28.25
C TRP A 60 4.64 -17.93 -27.49
N ASN A 61 5.69 -18.54 -28.03
CA ASN A 61 6.48 -19.54 -27.30
C ASN A 61 7.10 -18.98 -26.01
N SER A 62 7.41 -17.69 -25.95
CA SER A 62 7.94 -17.04 -24.74
C SER A 62 6.89 -16.82 -23.65
N PHE A 63 5.61 -16.91 -24.00
CA PHE A 63 4.48 -16.69 -23.08
C PHE A 63 3.96 -17.98 -22.47
N ILE A 64 4.40 -19.14 -22.96
CA ILE A 64 3.76 -20.43 -22.73
C ILE A 64 4.76 -21.42 -22.15
N LYS A 65 4.32 -22.13 -21.11
CA LYS A 65 5.05 -23.24 -20.51
C LYS A 65 4.35 -24.56 -20.82
N TRP A 66 5.07 -25.41 -21.55
CA TRP A 66 4.65 -26.77 -21.90
C TRP A 66 5.01 -27.76 -20.80
N GLU A 67 4.18 -28.79 -20.66
CA GLU A 67 4.42 -29.92 -19.76
C GLU A 67 3.98 -31.23 -20.41
N ASP A 68 4.67 -32.33 -20.08
CA ASP A 68 4.36 -33.66 -20.59
C ASP A 68 3.14 -34.24 -19.87
N ASN A 69 2.23 -34.86 -20.63
CA ASN A 69 1.04 -35.45 -20.05
C ASN A 69 1.37 -36.80 -19.40
N PRO A 70 1.19 -36.95 -18.07
CA PRO A 70 1.50 -38.21 -17.38
C PRO A 70 0.62 -39.39 -17.85
N ASN A 71 -0.58 -39.11 -18.39
CA ASN A 71 -1.54 -40.13 -18.82
C ASN A 71 -1.40 -40.51 -20.30
N ARG A 72 -0.72 -39.71 -21.13
CA ARG A 72 -0.53 -39.95 -22.57
C ARG A 72 0.93 -39.67 -22.95
N PRO A 73 1.82 -40.68 -22.89
CA PRO A 73 3.25 -40.49 -23.19
C PRO A 73 3.44 -39.94 -24.61
N GLY A 74 4.26 -38.89 -24.74
CA GLY A 74 4.52 -38.19 -26.00
C GLY A 74 3.55 -37.07 -26.35
N LYS A 75 2.46 -36.87 -25.58
CA LYS A 75 1.58 -35.69 -25.72
C LYS A 75 1.94 -34.64 -24.66
N GLN A 76 2.07 -33.39 -25.10
CA GLN A 76 2.31 -32.23 -24.24
C GLN A 76 1.08 -31.34 -24.17
N PHE A 77 0.88 -30.69 -23.03
CA PHE A 77 -0.18 -29.71 -22.81
C PHE A 77 0.39 -28.38 -22.29
N VAL A 78 -0.41 -27.33 -22.36
CA VAL A 78 -0.04 -26.02 -21.80
C VAL A 78 -0.36 -26.02 -20.32
N ASN A 79 0.66 -25.96 -19.46
CA ASN A 79 0.47 -25.89 -18.02
C ASN A 79 0.22 -24.45 -17.57
N LYS A 80 1.07 -23.51 -18.04
CA LYS A 80 0.99 -22.09 -17.64
C LYS A 80 1.21 -21.20 -18.83
N PHE A 81 0.55 -20.05 -18.84
CA PHE A 81 0.85 -18.98 -19.76
C PHE A 81 0.50 -17.64 -19.10
N TYR A 82 0.98 -16.55 -19.68
CA TYR A 82 0.53 -15.21 -19.31
C TYR A 82 0.08 -14.46 -20.56
N PHE A 83 -0.75 -13.45 -20.34
CA PHE A 83 -1.14 -12.48 -21.36
C PHE A 83 -1.03 -11.09 -20.75
N THR A 84 -1.02 -10.06 -21.60
CA THR A 84 -0.89 -8.67 -21.15
C THR A 84 -2.04 -7.85 -21.72
N THR A 85 -2.52 -6.88 -20.95
CA THR A 85 -3.54 -5.92 -21.38
C THR A 85 -3.18 -4.55 -20.83
N ALA A 86 -3.43 -3.49 -21.60
CA ALA A 86 -3.04 -2.15 -21.22
C ALA A 86 -4.16 -1.45 -20.44
N PHE A 87 -3.75 -0.60 -19.50
CA PHE A 87 -4.66 0.24 -18.74
C PHE A 87 -4.11 1.67 -18.65
N LYS A 88 -5.00 2.63 -18.41
CA LYS A 88 -4.67 4.05 -18.25
C LYS A 88 -5.08 4.53 -16.86
N ILE A 89 -4.10 4.80 -16.01
CA ILE A 89 -4.34 5.18 -14.62
C ILE A 89 -3.89 6.63 -14.37
N PRO A 90 -4.74 7.47 -13.74
CA PRO A 90 -4.39 8.84 -13.36
C PRO A 90 -3.61 8.94 -12.04
N ASP A 91 -3.87 8.08 -11.07
CA ASP A 91 -3.30 8.15 -9.72
C ASP A 91 -3.21 6.78 -9.03
N TRP A 92 -2.49 6.71 -7.90
CA TRP A 92 -2.27 5.46 -7.17
C TRP A 92 -3.56 4.87 -6.60
N ASN A 93 -4.57 5.66 -6.23
CA ASN A 93 -5.83 5.11 -5.72
C ASN A 93 -6.60 4.41 -6.84
N ALA A 94 -6.66 5.02 -8.02
CA ALA A 94 -7.23 4.39 -9.21
C ALA A 94 -6.49 3.08 -9.57
N ARG A 95 -5.16 3.02 -9.35
CA ARG A 95 -4.40 1.76 -9.50
C ARG A 95 -4.84 0.69 -8.51
N THR A 96 -4.95 1.05 -7.23
CA THR A 96 -5.37 0.11 -6.19
C THR A 96 -6.81 -0.37 -6.43
N GLU A 97 -7.71 0.52 -6.87
CA GLU A 97 -9.08 0.17 -7.25
C GLU A 97 -9.09 -0.84 -8.41
N LEU A 98 -8.34 -0.59 -9.48
CA LEU A 98 -8.22 -1.51 -10.62
C LEU A 98 -7.65 -2.87 -10.20
N LEU A 99 -6.60 -2.89 -9.37
CA LEU A 99 -5.98 -4.12 -8.87
C LEU A 99 -6.96 -4.96 -8.05
N LEU A 100 -7.74 -4.32 -7.18
CA LEU A 100 -8.79 -4.99 -6.40
C LEU A 100 -9.91 -5.52 -7.30
N GLU A 101 -10.34 -4.73 -8.28
CA GLU A 101 -11.34 -5.14 -9.27
C GLU A 101 -10.87 -6.35 -10.08
N TRP A 102 -9.63 -6.33 -10.58
CA TRP A 102 -9.06 -7.46 -11.33
C TRP A 102 -8.90 -8.71 -10.46
N ARG A 103 -8.43 -8.56 -9.20
CA ARG A 103 -8.37 -9.69 -8.25
C ARG A 103 -9.76 -10.28 -7.99
N ASN A 104 -10.77 -9.43 -7.88
CA ASN A 104 -12.16 -9.84 -7.72
C ASN A 104 -12.72 -10.52 -8.98
N ILE A 105 -12.34 -10.07 -10.18
CA ILE A 105 -12.71 -10.74 -11.43
C ILE A 105 -12.05 -12.12 -11.48
N THR A 106 -10.73 -12.20 -11.25
CA THR A 106 -10.00 -13.48 -11.30
C THR A 106 -10.47 -14.48 -10.24
N SER A 107 -10.96 -14.01 -9.08
CA SER A 107 -11.49 -14.90 -8.05
C SER A 107 -12.83 -15.53 -8.41
N ARG A 108 -13.59 -14.96 -9.38
CA ARG A 108 -14.82 -15.57 -9.93
C ARG A 108 -14.54 -16.78 -10.82
N TYR A 109 -13.31 -16.92 -11.31
CA TYR A 109 -12.89 -18.03 -12.17
C TYR A 109 -11.77 -18.85 -11.49
N PRO A 110 -12.08 -19.52 -10.36
CA PRO A 110 -11.08 -20.25 -9.56
C PRO A 110 -10.41 -21.39 -10.33
N GLU A 111 -11.03 -21.90 -11.40
CA GLU A 111 -10.49 -22.95 -12.26
C GLU A 111 -9.17 -22.57 -12.95
N PHE A 112 -8.93 -21.26 -13.15
CA PHE A 112 -7.71 -20.78 -13.82
C PHE A 112 -6.60 -20.39 -12.85
N GLN A 113 -6.92 -20.21 -11.56
CA GLN A 113 -5.97 -19.73 -10.54
C GLN A 113 -5.16 -18.52 -11.03
N ALA A 114 -5.83 -17.60 -11.73
CA ALA A 114 -5.18 -16.50 -12.43
C ALA A 114 -4.55 -15.51 -11.43
N LEU A 115 -3.30 -15.13 -11.69
CA LEU A 115 -2.57 -14.16 -10.90
C LEU A 115 -2.51 -12.82 -11.65
N VAL A 116 -3.00 -11.76 -11.01
CA VAL A 116 -2.84 -10.39 -11.51
C VAL A 116 -1.46 -9.88 -11.12
N PHE A 117 -0.59 -9.69 -12.13
CA PHE A 117 0.78 -9.22 -11.93
C PHE A 117 1.03 -7.88 -12.63
N ASP A 118 1.71 -6.99 -11.92
CA ASP A 118 2.23 -5.72 -12.40
C ASP A 118 3.40 -5.32 -11.49
N GLU A 119 4.44 -4.69 -12.07
CA GLU A 119 5.69 -4.35 -11.37
C GLU A 119 5.48 -3.47 -10.13
N ASN A 120 4.44 -2.65 -10.13
CA ASN A 120 4.14 -1.71 -9.06
C ASN A 120 3.03 -2.18 -8.11
N ASN A 121 2.54 -3.43 -8.22
CA ASN A 121 1.51 -3.95 -7.33
C ASN A 121 1.92 -3.90 -5.85
N PHE A 122 3.22 -4.05 -5.56
CA PHE A 122 3.76 -3.89 -4.21
C PHE A 122 3.40 -2.53 -3.57
N PHE A 123 3.43 -1.44 -4.33
CA PHE A 123 3.05 -0.11 -3.83
C PHE A 123 1.55 -0.01 -3.56
N SER A 124 0.73 -0.57 -4.46
CA SER A 124 -0.72 -0.63 -4.28
C SER A 124 -1.11 -1.45 -3.04
N ASP A 125 -0.44 -2.59 -2.84
CA ASP A 125 -0.66 -3.47 -1.68
C ASP A 125 -0.24 -2.80 -0.38
N GLN A 126 0.93 -2.14 -0.35
CA GLN A 126 1.31 -1.32 0.80
C GLN A 126 0.27 -0.25 1.13
N MET A 127 -0.29 0.42 0.12
CA MET A 127 -1.25 1.50 0.35
C MET A 127 -2.55 1.00 1.02
N LEU A 128 -2.94 -0.25 0.80
CA LEU A 128 -4.05 -0.89 1.50
C LEU A 128 -3.73 -1.11 2.98
N GLU A 129 -2.50 -1.49 3.29
CA GLU A 129 -2.05 -1.76 4.66
C GLU A 129 -1.78 -0.48 5.48
N LEU A 130 -1.36 0.61 4.82
CA LEU A 130 -1.01 1.88 5.48
C LEU A 130 -2.08 2.35 6.47
N LYS A 131 -3.37 2.24 6.11
CA LYS A 131 -4.47 2.72 6.96
C LYS A 131 -4.57 1.93 8.26
N SER A 132 -4.61 0.61 8.17
CA SER A 132 -4.76 -0.28 9.33
C SER A 132 -3.53 -0.22 10.24
N THR A 133 -2.34 -0.27 9.64
CA THR A 133 -1.06 -0.23 10.37
C THR A 133 -0.87 1.10 11.09
N THR A 134 -1.23 2.22 10.46
CA THR A 134 -1.17 3.54 11.12
C THR A 134 -2.10 3.60 12.33
N LEU A 135 -3.35 3.14 12.21
CA LEU A 135 -4.29 3.16 13.32
C LEU A 135 -3.85 2.24 14.47
N SER A 136 -3.39 1.03 14.13
CA SER A 136 -2.90 0.07 15.11
C SER A 136 -1.68 0.61 15.86
N SER A 137 -0.68 1.12 15.13
CA SER A 137 0.53 1.68 15.74
C SER A 137 0.25 2.90 16.63
N LEU A 138 -0.66 3.79 16.22
CA LEU A 138 -1.13 4.91 17.06
C LEU A 138 -1.80 4.41 18.35
N GLY A 139 -2.71 3.44 18.23
CA GLY A 139 -3.39 2.85 19.37
C GLY A 139 -2.42 2.21 20.36
N THR A 140 -1.51 1.37 19.87
CA THR A 140 -0.46 0.75 20.68
C THR A 140 0.44 1.78 21.35
N ALA A 141 0.84 2.84 20.64
CA ALA A 141 1.66 3.91 21.20
C ALA A 141 0.95 4.65 22.34
N ILE A 142 -0.33 4.98 22.18
CA ILE A 142 -1.13 5.64 23.23
C ILE A 142 -1.24 4.74 24.47
N ILE A 143 -1.55 3.46 24.28
CA ILE A 143 -1.66 2.49 25.39
C ILE A 143 -0.32 2.39 26.14
N ALA A 144 0.79 2.28 25.41
CA ALA A 144 2.13 2.22 26.01
C ALA A 144 2.43 3.49 26.81
N MET A 145 2.12 4.68 26.27
CA MET A 145 2.32 5.95 26.98
C MET A 145 1.48 6.06 28.26
N ILE A 146 0.23 5.58 28.26
CA ILE A 146 -0.62 5.55 29.46
C ILE A 146 -0.03 4.64 30.56
N ILE A 147 0.49 3.48 30.18
CA ILE A 147 1.11 2.53 31.11
C ILE A 147 2.37 3.14 31.73
N VAL A 148 3.22 3.77 30.92
CA VAL A 148 4.46 4.39 31.37
C VAL A 148 4.17 5.63 32.23
N TYR A 149 3.19 6.45 31.86
CA TYR A 149 2.78 7.63 32.63
C TYR A 149 2.44 7.29 34.09
N LYS A 150 1.72 6.19 34.33
CA LYS A 150 1.39 5.71 35.68
C LYS A 150 2.63 5.45 36.57
N ARG A 151 3.81 5.29 35.97
CA ARG A 151 5.07 5.05 36.69
C ARG A 151 5.93 6.30 36.89
N ILE A 152 5.65 7.41 36.19
CA ILE A 152 6.55 8.58 36.10
C ILE A 152 5.93 9.87 36.72
N SER A 153 4.67 9.83 37.19
CA SER A 153 3.96 11.03 37.68
C SER A 153 4.66 11.82 38.79
N ASP A 154 5.61 11.22 39.50
CA ASP A 154 6.22 11.81 40.68
C ASP A 154 7.46 12.68 40.37
N ALA A 155 7.86 12.81 39.09
CA ALA A 155 9.11 13.47 38.67
C ALA A 155 8.94 14.73 37.78
N LEU A 156 7.73 15.25 37.64
CA LEU A 156 7.38 16.32 36.68
C LEU A 156 8.20 17.62 36.81
N GLY A 157 8.70 17.94 38.00
CA GLY A 157 9.53 19.13 38.23
C GLY A 157 10.99 18.97 37.81
N ALA A 158 11.56 17.77 37.87
CA ALA A 158 12.98 17.53 37.61
C ALA A 158 13.30 17.34 36.11
N ILE A 159 12.29 16.96 35.31
CA ILE A 159 12.48 16.53 33.92
C ILE A 159 12.33 17.69 32.91
N GLY A 160 11.69 18.80 33.30
CA GLY A 160 11.36 19.90 32.39
C GLY A 160 12.57 20.55 31.69
N TRP A 161 13.64 20.84 32.45
CA TRP A 161 14.84 21.46 31.89
C TRP A 161 15.61 20.54 30.91
N PRO A 162 15.91 19.28 31.26
CA PRO A 162 16.47 18.32 30.30
C PRO A 162 15.65 18.17 29.01
N VAL A 163 14.31 18.21 29.10
CA VAL A 163 13.43 18.09 27.91
C VAL A 163 13.57 19.28 26.96
N VAL A 164 13.61 20.50 27.49
CA VAL A 164 13.82 21.71 26.66
C VAL A 164 15.20 21.67 25.99
N GLN A 165 16.23 21.30 26.75
CA GLN A 165 17.58 21.16 26.22
C GLN A 165 17.63 20.12 25.08
N ALA A 166 17.03 18.94 25.28
CA ALA A 166 17.00 17.87 24.29
C ALA A 166 16.24 18.26 23.02
N GLY A 167 15.13 18.99 23.15
CA GLY A 167 14.39 19.51 22.01
C GLY A 167 15.21 20.50 21.19
N PHE A 168 15.90 21.44 21.85
CA PHE A 168 16.77 22.39 21.16
C PHE A 168 17.97 21.72 20.47
N SER A 169 18.60 20.72 21.09
CA SER A 169 19.69 19.97 20.45
C SER A 169 19.21 19.20 19.22
N THR A 170 17.98 18.68 19.24
CA THR A 170 17.39 17.99 18.09
C THR A 170 17.16 18.96 16.92
N LEU A 171 16.68 20.17 17.20
CA LEU A 171 16.52 21.21 16.16
C LEU A 171 17.86 21.58 15.51
N LEU A 172 18.92 21.72 16.29
CA LEU A 172 20.28 21.94 15.76
C LEU A 172 20.74 20.77 14.88
N GLY A 173 20.46 19.53 15.27
CA GLY A 173 20.74 18.34 14.45
C GLY A 173 20.00 18.34 13.11
N ILE A 174 18.74 18.80 13.08
CA ILE A 174 17.95 18.87 11.85
C ILE A 174 18.49 19.93 10.87
N ILE A 175 19.17 20.98 11.35
CA ILE A 175 19.81 21.98 10.47
C ILE A 175 20.78 21.29 9.50
N VAL A 176 21.54 20.30 9.97
CA VAL A 176 22.46 19.53 9.12
C VAL A 176 21.70 18.74 8.05
N MET A 177 20.54 18.18 8.37
CA MET A 177 19.70 17.47 7.39
C MET A 177 19.16 18.40 6.30
N ILE A 178 18.87 19.67 6.61
CA ILE A 178 18.37 20.65 5.63
C ILE A 178 19.44 20.98 4.57
N LEU A 179 20.72 20.88 4.92
CA LEU A 179 21.83 21.13 3.99
C LEU A 179 21.99 20.02 2.93
N VAL A 180 21.33 18.87 3.12
CA VAL A 180 21.38 17.77 2.16
C VAL A 180 20.48 18.09 0.95
N PRO A 181 21.01 18.07 -0.29
CA PRO A 181 20.25 18.43 -1.49
C PRO A 181 19.34 17.29 -1.97
N SER A 182 18.48 16.76 -1.08
CA SER A 182 17.50 15.72 -1.40
C SER A 182 16.10 16.16 -0.98
N ASN A 183 15.13 15.98 -1.89
CA ASN A 183 13.72 16.31 -1.62
C ASN A 183 13.15 15.46 -0.48
N ALA A 184 13.48 14.17 -0.45
CA ALA A 184 13.05 13.25 0.61
C ALA A 184 13.61 13.67 1.97
N VAL A 185 14.91 14.02 2.02
CA VAL A 185 15.56 14.47 3.26
C VAL A 185 14.96 15.79 3.74
N ARG A 186 14.63 16.71 2.82
CA ARG A 186 13.95 17.97 3.17
C ARG A 186 12.52 17.76 3.69
N MET A 187 11.76 16.82 3.11
CA MET A 187 10.44 16.46 3.64
C MET A 187 10.55 15.89 5.05
N PHE A 188 11.50 14.97 5.26
CA PHE A 188 11.78 14.39 6.58
C PHE A 188 12.19 15.46 7.62
N ALA A 189 13.09 16.37 7.25
CA ALA A 189 13.51 17.48 8.10
C ALA A 189 12.31 18.37 8.50
N ARG A 190 11.46 18.76 7.55
CA ARG A 190 10.25 19.56 7.83
C ARG A 190 9.30 18.87 8.81
N THR A 191 9.06 17.56 8.63
CA THR A 191 8.23 16.78 9.56
C THR A 191 8.83 16.76 10.96
N ASN A 192 10.14 16.51 11.10
CA ASN A 192 10.79 16.48 12.41
C ASN A 192 10.78 17.84 13.11
N VAL A 193 11.01 18.94 12.39
CA VAL A 193 10.90 20.30 12.97
C VAL A 193 9.49 20.51 13.52
N LEU A 194 8.46 20.14 12.76
CA LEU A 194 7.08 20.29 13.18
C LEU A 194 6.76 19.44 14.42
N VAL A 195 7.20 18.18 14.45
CA VAL A 195 7.03 17.27 15.60
C VAL A 195 7.74 17.81 16.85
N VAL A 196 8.98 18.27 16.75
CA VAL A 196 9.73 18.80 17.90
C VAL A 196 9.12 20.12 18.40
N ALA A 197 8.80 21.05 17.49
CA ALA A 197 8.22 22.34 17.86
C ALA A 197 6.84 22.17 18.53
N THR A 198 5.96 21.35 17.94
CA THR A 198 4.67 21.04 18.53
C THR A 198 4.83 20.29 19.86
N GLY A 199 5.71 19.29 19.93
CA GLY A 199 6.00 18.55 21.17
C GLY A 199 6.48 19.45 22.31
N LEU A 200 7.42 20.36 22.06
CA LEU A 200 7.89 21.33 23.06
C LEU A 200 6.80 22.31 23.49
N PHE A 201 6.01 22.83 22.53
CA PHE A 201 4.89 23.72 22.84
C PHE A 201 3.84 23.03 23.73
N HIS A 202 3.42 21.81 23.36
CA HIS A 202 2.45 21.04 24.15
C HIS A 202 3.04 20.64 25.52
N GLY A 203 4.31 20.23 25.56
CA GLY A 203 4.98 19.75 26.77
C GLY A 203 5.27 20.84 27.81
N VAL A 204 5.67 22.04 27.37
CA VAL A 204 6.12 23.12 28.25
C VAL A 204 5.02 24.13 28.56
N PHE A 205 4.09 24.37 27.63
CA PHE A 205 3.05 25.39 27.81
C PHE A 205 1.68 24.76 28.10
N LEU A 206 1.18 23.87 27.24
CA LEU A 206 -0.17 23.34 27.40
C LEU A 206 -0.31 22.43 28.63
N LEU A 207 0.63 21.50 28.86
CA LEU A 207 0.57 20.59 30.00
C LEU A 207 0.54 21.33 31.35
N PRO A 208 1.44 22.29 31.66
CA PRO A 208 1.40 23.00 32.94
C PRO A 208 0.13 23.84 33.13
N ILE A 209 -0.40 24.46 32.06
CA ILE A 209 -1.64 25.24 32.11
C ILE A 209 -2.84 24.33 32.41
N ILE A 210 -2.94 23.18 31.71
CA ILE A 210 -4.00 22.19 31.91
C ILE A 210 -3.95 21.63 33.33
N ILE A 211 -2.77 21.19 33.78
CA ILE A 211 -2.60 20.66 35.14
C ILE A 211 -3.01 21.72 36.17
N ARG A 212 -2.60 22.98 35.99
CA ARG A 212 -2.97 24.07 36.90
C ARG A 212 -4.47 24.33 36.93
N SER A 213 -5.13 24.37 35.77
CA SER A 213 -6.58 24.63 35.66
C SER A 213 -7.41 23.53 36.33
N PHE A 214 -7.11 22.26 36.04
CA PHE A 214 -7.86 21.14 36.61
C PHE A 214 -7.51 20.89 38.09
N ALA A 215 -6.26 21.16 38.50
CA ALA A 215 -5.87 21.07 39.91
C ALA A 215 -6.53 22.18 40.75
N SER A 216 -6.68 23.40 40.23
CA SER A 216 -7.36 24.48 40.95
C SER A 216 -8.86 24.26 41.08
N ASP A 217 -9.50 23.59 40.11
CA ASP A 217 -10.94 23.29 40.15
C ASP A 217 -11.25 22.12 41.11
N PHE A 218 -10.31 21.19 41.30
CA PHE A 218 -10.45 20.07 42.23
C PHE A 218 -10.03 20.41 43.68
N ILE A 219 -9.07 21.32 43.84
CA ILE A 219 -8.59 21.78 45.14
C ILE A 219 -8.96 23.26 45.26
N GLY A 220 -10.13 23.57 45.81
CA GLY A 220 -10.60 24.95 46.02
C GLY A 220 -9.72 25.76 46.98
N ILE A 221 -8.54 26.20 46.54
CA ILE A 221 -7.64 27.07 47.32
C ILE A 221 -8.01 28.53 47.01
N PRO A 222 -8.48 29.32 47.99
CA PRO A 222 -8.84 30.71 47.78
C PRO A 222 -7.57 31.57 47.58
N SER A 223 -7.63 32.48 46.62
CA SER A 223 -6.57 33.46 46.35
C SER A 223 -6.34 34.36 47.56
N LYS A 224 -5.17 34.27 48.20
CA LYS A 224 -4.77 35.22 49.25
C LYS A 224 -4.46 36.58 48.62
N THR A 225 -5.42 37.49 48.69
CA THR A 225 -5.16 38.93 48.54
C THR A 225 -5.95 39.66 49.62
N GLU A 226 -5.26 40.04 50.71
CA GLU A 226 -5.44 41.25 51.52
C GLU A 226 -4.78 41.06 52.89
N LYS A 227 -3.50 41.42 52.99
CA LYS A 227 -2.93 41.96 54.22
C LYS A 227 -2.71 43.45 53.96
N GLY A 228 -3.64 44.26 54.40
CA GLY A 228 -3.57 45.72 54.26
C GLY A 228 -4.44 46.40 55.31
N LEU A 229 -3.79 46.78 56.40
CA LEU A 229 -4.09 47.97 57.20
C LEU A 229 -5.45 48.05 57.90
N LYS A 230 -5.42 47.95 59.24
CA LYS A 230 -5.98 48.97 60.15
C LYS A 230 -5.47 48.72 61.57
N THR A 231 -4.32 49.32 61.86
CA THR A 231 -3.95 49.77 63.21
C THR A 231 -4.69 51.07 63.49
N THR A 232 -5.54 51.06 64.51
CA THR A 232 -5.80 52.08 65.57
C THR A 232 -7.17 51.81 66.15
#